data_AF-V4RJ26-F1
#
_entry.id   AF-V4RJ26-F1
#
_cell.length_a   1.000
_cell.length_b   1.000
_cell.length_c   1.000
_cell.angle_alpha   90.00
_cell.angle_beta   90.00
_cell.angle_gamma   90.00
#
_symmetry.space_group_name_H-M   'P 1'
#
loop_
_entity.id
_entity.type
_entity.pdbx_description
1 polymer ?
#
loop_
_entity_poly.entity_id
_entity_poly.type
_entity_poly.pdbx_seq_one_letter_code
_entity_poly.pdbx_strand_id
1 'polypeptide(L)'
;MFLRYFLVLPLALAACQSTAAVRAPATVNLDDPATKTAVASALAQAVGKARIELGASNGATVTVLPPPLGPYETHSTAQPIRFDIVIEDGECLAVRRDTQQAYALSGVTCHPK
;
A
#
# COMPACT_ATOMS: atom_id res chain seq x y z
N MET A 1 -26.44 -0.93 65.04
CA MET A 1 -25.77 -1.87 64.11
C MET A 1 -25.83 -1.24 62.71
N PHE A 2 -24.82 -0.44 62.37
CA PHE A 2 -24.73 0.27 61.08
C PHE A 2 -24.03 -0.64 60.07
N LEU A 3 -24.77 -1.21 59.12
CA LEU A 3 -24.17 -1.97 58.03
C LEU A 3 -23.82 -1.01 56.89
N ARG A 4 -22.57 -0.54 56.91
CA ARG A 4 -21.93 0.30 55.91
C ARG A 4 -21.65 -0.57 54.67
N TYR A 5 -22.54 -0.55 53.69
CA TYR A 5 -22.32 -1.23 52.41
C TYR A 5 -21.42 -0.35 51.53
N PHE A 6 -20.12 -0.64 51.53
CA PHE A 6 -19.17 -0.06 50.59
C PHE A 6 -19.49 -0.64 49.20
N LEU A 7 -20.22 0.13 48.39
CA LEU A 7 -20.53 -0.22 47.01
C LEU A 7 -19.28 0.06 46.15
N VAL A 8 -18.41 -0.95 46.05
CA VAL A 8 -17.26 -0.96 45.14
C VAL A 8 -17.79 -1.15 43.73
N LEU A 9 -17.80 -0.08 42.94
CA LEU A 9 -18.13 -0.09 41.51
C LEU A 9 -16.88 -0.58 40.74
N PRO A 10 -16.89 -1.79 40.12
CA PRO A 10 -15.75 -2.23 39.33
C PRO A 10 -15.74 -1.43 38.01
N LEU A 11 -14.71 -0.58 37.84
CA LEU A 11 -14.42 0.02 36.53
C LEU A 11 -14.02 -1.12 35.58
N ALA A 12 -14.96 -1.55 34.73
CA ALA A 12 -14.66 -2.42 33.61
C ALA A 12 -13.88 -1.61 32.56
N LEU A 13 -12.54 -1.71 32.61
CA LEU A 13 -11.66 -1.29 31.53
C LEU A 13 -11.88 -2.23 30.34
N ALA A 14 -12.79 -1.87 29.45
CA ALA A 14 -12.86 -2.46 28.12
C ALA A 14 -11.61 -2.03 27.35
N ALA A 15 -10.57 -2.86 27.36
CA ALA A 15 -9.44 -2.70 26.46
C ALA A 15 -9.94 -2.99 25.04
N CYS A 16 -10.06 -1.94 24.21
CA CYS A 16 -10.24 -2.10 22.77
C CYS A 16 -9.06 -2.91 22.23
N GLN A 17 -9.30 -4.19 21.92
CA GLN A 17 -8.37 -5.00 21.14
C GLN A 17 -8.49 -4.55 19.68
N SER A 18 -7.79 -3.46 19.35
CA SER A 18 -7.62 -3.05 17.96
C SER A 18 -6.65 -4.04 17.31
N THR A 19 -7.16 -5.12 16.72
CA THR A 19 -6.39 -5.96 15.80
C THR A 19 -6.10 -5.14 14.55
N ALA A 20 -4.95 -4.46 14.52
CA ALA A 20 -4.45 -3.89 13.28
C ALA A 20 -4.22 -5.03 12.29
N ALA A 21 -4.75 -4.91 11.07
CA ALA A 21 -4.49 -5.87 10.01
C ALA A 21 -2.96 -5.98 9.78
N VAL A 22 -2.45 -7.21 9.77
CA VAL A 22 -1.01 -7.46 9.63
C VAL A 22 -0.68 -7.44 8.14
N ARG A 23 0.08 -6.43 7.70
CA ARG A 23 0.64 -6.38 6.34
C ARG A 23 1.81 -7.34 6.23
N ALA A 24 1.66 -8.38 5.42
CA ALA A 24 2.73 -9.30 5.09
C ALA A 24 3.44 -8.87 3.78
N PRO A 25 4.78 -8.86 3.71
CA PRO A 25 5.48 -8.62 2.45
C PRO A 25 5.08 -9.62 1.38
N ALA A 26 4.87 -9.14 0.15
CA ALA A 26 4.47 -9.96 -0.98
C ALA A 26 5.20 -9.55 -2.26
N THR A 27 4.97 -10.31 -3.32
CA THR A 27 5.56 -10.11 -4.65
C THR A 27 4.50 -10.28 -5.74
N VAL A 28 4.65 -9.50 -6.81
CA VAL A 28 3.92 -9.65 -8.08
C VAL A 28 4.84 -10.15 -9.18
N ASN A 29 4.28 -10.93 -10.12
CA ASN A 29 4.98 -11.30 -11.34
C ASN A 29 4.79 -10.23 -12.42
N LEU A 30 5.77 -9.34 -12.59
CA LEU A 30 5.73 -8.30 -13.63
C LEU A 30 6.22 -8.76 -15.01
N ASP A 31 6.69 -10.01 -15.13
CA ASP A 31 7.02 -10.61 -16.43
C ASP A 31 5.75 -11.05 -17.17
N ASP A 32 4.65 -11.28 -16.44
CA ASP A 32 3.33 -11.47 -17.02
C ASP A 32 2.75 -10.13 -17.51
N PRO A 33 2.47 -9.96 -18.83
CA PRO A 33 1.99 -8.70 -19.38
C PRO A 33 0.64 -8.25 -18.82
N ALA A 34 -0.24 -9.20 -18.47
CA ALA A 34 -1.55 -8.89 -17.91
C ALA A 34 -1.42 -8.29 -16.51
N THR A 35 -0.63 -8.95 -15.64
CA THR A 35 -0.29 -8.45 -14.30
C THR A 35 0.41 -7.10 -14.38
N LYS A 36 1.41 -6.93 -15.25
CA LYS A 36 2.11 -5.66 -15.43
C LYS A 36 1.15 -4.51 -15.82
N THR A 37 0.20 -4.79 -16.71
CA THR A 37 -0.80 -3.81 -17.15
C THR A 37 -1.77 -3.45 -16.02
N ALA A 38 -2.24 -4.44 -15.25
CA ALA A 38 -3.12 -4.23 -14.11
C ALA A 38 -2.43 -3.42 -13.00
N VAL A 39 -1.19 -3.77 -12.64
CA VAL A 39 -0.36 -2.99 -11.70
C VAL A 39 -0.16 -1.57 -12.20
N ALA A 40 0.20 -1.38 -13.47
CA ALA A 40 0.42 -0.05 -14.02
C ALA A 40 -0.87 0.81 -14.00
N SER A 41 -2.03 0.21 -14.30
CA SER A 41 -3.33 0.89 -14.24
C SER A 41 -3.69 1.31 -12.82
N ALA A 42 -3.56 0.41 -11.84
CA ALA A 42 -3.83 0.70 -10.44
C ALA A 42 -2.91 1.81 -9.91
N LEU A 43 -1.62 1.74 -10.23
CA LEU A 43 -0.66 2.77 -9.81
C LEU A 43 -0.85 4.10 -10.53
N ALA A 44 -1.27 4.11 -11.80
CA ALA A 44 -1.61 5.33 -12.52
C ALA A 44 -2.74 6.09 -11.80
N GLN A 45 -3.78 5.38 -11.36
CA GLN A 45 -4.86 5.95 -10.55
C GLN A 45 -4.33 6.46 -9.20
N ALA A 46 -3.49 5.67 -8.53
CA ALA A 46 -2.89 6.04 -7.24
C ALA A 46 -2.09 7.35 -7.29
N VAL A 47 -1.37 7.61 -8.39
CA VAL A 47 -0.57 8.83 -8.57
C VAL A 47 -1.31 9.94 -9.35
N GLY A 48 -2.59 9.75 -9.67
CA GLY A 48 -3.40 10.74 -10.37
C GLY A 48 -2.95 11.02 -11.80
N LYS A 49 -2.54 9.98 -12.55
CA LYS A 49 -2.09 10.08 -13.94
C LYS A 49 -2.89 9.15 -14.84
N ALA A 50 -3.05 9.54 -16.10
CA ALA A 50 -3.74 8.71 -17.10
C ALA A 50 -2.90 7.49 -17.51
N ARG A 51 -1.58 7.66 -17.57
CA ARG A 51 -0.60 6.61 -17.89
C ARG A 51 0.67 6.86 -17.09
N ILE A 52 1.37 5.77 -16.81
CA ILE A 52 2.65 5.78 -16.09
C ILE A 52 3.61 4.77 -16.72
N GLU A 53 4.89 4.98 -16.48
CA GLU A 53 5.92 4.01 -16.81
C GLU A 53 6.44 3.36 -15.54
N LEU A 54 6.52 2.03 -15.55
CA LEU A 54 7.15 1.28 -14.48
C LEU A 54 8.65 1.24 -14.73
N GLY A 55 9.42 1.61 -13.70
CA GLY A 55 10.87 1.45 -13.67
C GLY A 55 11.29 0.03 -13.30
N ALA A 56 12.58 -0.13 -12.99
CA ALA A 56 13.10 -1.40 -12.49
C ALA A 56 12.34 -1.85 -11.23
N SER A 57 12.02 -3.15 -11.20
CA SER A 57 11.29 -3.78 -10.11
C SER A 57 11.78 -5.21 -9.90
N ASN A 58 11.70 -5.67 -8.65
CA ASN A 58 11.95 -7.04 -8.24
C ASN A 58 10.66 -7.77 -7.83
N GLY A 59 9.49 -7.25 -8.24
CA GLY A 59 8.18 -7.77 -7.87
C GLY A 59 7.73 -7.45 -6.44
N ALA A 60 8.65 -7.33 -5.48
CA ALA A 60 8.35 -6.90 -4.10
C ALA A 60 8.27 -5.37 -3.96
N THR A 61 9.05 -4.66 -4.76
CA THR A 61 9.05 -3.21 -4.85
C THR A 61 8.85 -2.79 -6.29
N VAL A 62 7.84 -1.98 -6.53
CA VAL A 62 7.51 -1.44 -7.85
C VAL A 62 7.82 0.06 -7.86
N THR A 63 8.48 0.53 -8.91
CA THR A 63 8.86 1.93 -9.05
C THR A 63 8.08 2.54 -10.21
N VAL A 64 7.47 3.71 -9.97
CA VAL A 64 6.86 4.53 -11.01
C VAL A 64 7.83 5.64 -11.38
N LEU A 65 8.16 5.75 -12.67
CA LEU A 65 9.07 6.76 -13.17
C LEU A 65 8.38 8.13 -13.28
N PRO A 66 9.13 9.22 -13.14
CA PRO A 66 8.66 10.54 -13.54
C PRO A 66 8.23 10.57 -15.01
N PRO A 67 7.33 11.48 -15.39
CA PRO A 67 7.04 11.74 -16.78
C PRO A 67 8.31 12.16 -17.54
N PRO A 68 8.40 11.86 -18.85
CA PRO A 68 9.48 12.37 -19.68
C PRO A 68 9.43 13.90 -19.76
N LEU A 69 10.59 14.52 -20.01
CA LEU A 69 10.70 15.96 -20.25
C LEU A 69 9.85 16.36 -21.45
N GLY A 70 9.12 17.47 -21.32
CA GLY A 70 8.43 18.12 -22.42
C GLY A 70 9.41 18.77 -23.42
N PRO A 71 8.90 19.20 -24.60
CA PRO A 71 9.74 19.72 -25.69
C PRO A 71 10.62 20.94 -25.35
N TYR A 72 10.25 21.69 -24.31
CA TYR A 72 10.94 22.91 -23.88
C TYR A 72 11.58 22.78 -22.49
N GLU A 73 11.54 21.59 -21.88
CA GLU A 73 12.16 21.33 -20.58
C GLU A 73 13.58 20.81 -20.78
N THR A 74 14.55 21.40 -20.07
CA THR A 74 15.97 21.00 -20.15
C THR A 74 16.41 20.07 -19.03
N HIS A 75 15.68 20.06 -17.91
CA HIS A 75 15.95 19.23 -16.74
C HIS A 75 14.66 19.02 -15.94
N SER A 76 14.61 17.94 -15.16
CA SER A 76 13.54 17.67 -14.19
C SER A 76 14.14 17.20 -12.86
N THR A 77 13.56 17.68 -11.78
CA THR A 77 13.90 17.28 -10.40
C THR A 77 12.95 16.21 -9.85
N ALA A 78 11.99 15.76 -10.66
CA ALA A 78 11.03 14.76 -10.24
C ALA A 78 11.72 13.42 -9.95
N GLN A 79 11.40 12.83 -8.81
CA GLN A 79 11.96 11.56 -8.37
C GLN A 79 10.98 10.41 -8.62
N PRO A 80 11.47 9.17 -8.83
CA PRO A 80 10.62 8.00 -8.91
C PRO A 80 9.86 7.74 -7.62
N ILE A 81 8.60 7.30 -7.73
CA ILE A 81 7.76 6.92 -6.60
C ILE A 81 7.90 5.41 -6.39
N ARG A 82 8.20 4.98 -5.16
CA ARG A 82 8.35 3.56 -4.81
C ARG A 82 7.15 3.04 -4.04
N PHE A 83 6.71 1.85 -4.42
CA PHE A 83 5.64 1.11 -3.77
C PHE A 83 6.15 -0.25 -3.32
N ASP A 84 5.85 -0.63 -2.08
CA ASP A 84 6.06 -1.98 -1.57
C ASP A 84 4.80 -2.80 -1.75
N ILE A 85 4.96 -4.04 -2.20
CA ILE A 85 3.87 -4.97 -2.40
C ILE A 85 3.65 -5.73 -1.10
N VAL A 86 2.41 -5.73 -0.63
CA VAL A 86 1.99 -6.42 0.60
C VAL A 86 0.69 -7.15 0.38
N ILE A 87 0.44 -8.13 1.24
CA ILE A 87 -0.87 -8.75 1.41
C ILE A 87 -1.45 -8.24 2.74
N GLU A 88 -2.68 -7.76 2.71
CA GLU A 88 -3.48 -7.37 3.87
C GLU A 88 -4.86 -8.00 3.69
N ASP A 89 -5.29 -8.82 4.67
CA ASP A 89 -6.59 -9.54 4.63
C ASP A 89 -6.84 -10.36 3.35
N GLY A 90 -5.77 -10.87 2.73
CA GLY A 90 -5.84 -11.65 1.49
C GLY A 90 -5.91 -10.82 0.21
N GLU A 91 -5.98 -9.49 0.32
CA GLU A 91 -5.92 -8.57 -0.80
C GLU A 91 -4.49 -8.15 -1.10
N CYS A 92 -4.17 -7.98 -2.37
CA CYS A 92 -2.88 -7.43 -2.75
C CYS A 92 -2.91 -5.91 -2.80
N LEU A 93 -2.00 -5.29 -2.05
CA LEU A 93 -1.88 -3.84 -1.95
C LEU A 93 -0.48 -3.38 -2.39
N ALA A 94 -0.43 -2.21 -3.00
CA ALA A 94 0.78 -1.42 -3.18
C ALA A 94 0.81 -0.29 -2.14
N VAL A 95 1.82 -0.29 -1.27
CA VAL A 95 2.02 0.72 -0.22
C VAL A 95 3.08 1.70 -0.67
N ARG A 96 2.70 2.96 -0.84
CA ARG A 96 3.63 4.02 -1.24
C ARG A 96 4.59 4.34 -0.09
N ARG A 97 5.90 4.27 -0.33
CA ARG A 97 6.91 4.33 0.74
C ARG A 97 6.97 5.65 1.50
N ASP A 98 6.81 6.77 0.82
CA ASP A 98 6.95 8.12 1.41
C ASP A 98 5.73 8.54 2.24
N THR A 99 4.55 8.05 1.90
CA THR A 99 3.26 8.46 2.47
C THR A 99 2.57 7.35 3.26
N GLN A 100 3.04 6.10 3.11
CA GLN A 100 2.44 4.88 3.68
C GLN A 100 1.00 4.62 3.25
N GLN A 101 0.53 5.33 2.21
CA GLN A 101 -0.79 5.13 1.64
C GLN A 101 -0.83 3.81 0.87
N ALA A 102 -1.85 3.00 1.17
CA ALA A 102 -2.08 1.71 0.53
C ALA A 102 -3.09 1.85 -0.61
N TYR A 103 -2.82 1.16 -1.71
CA TYR A 103 -3.65 1.15 -2.91
C TYR A 103 -3.91 -0.30 -3.31
N ALA A 104 -5.18 -0.67 -3.49
CA ALA A 104 -5.53 -2.00 -3.95
C ALA A 104 -5.05 -2.25 -5.37
N LEU A 105 -4.41 -3.40 -5.60
CA LEU A 105 -4.03 -3.87 -6.92
C LEU A 105 -5.15 -4.77 -7.48
N SER A 106 -6.26 -4.15 -7.86
CA SER A 106 -7.44 -4.86 -8.37
C SER A 106 -7.10 -5.75 -9.56
N GLY A 107 -7.48 -7.03 -9.49
CA GLY A 107 -7.22 -8.01 -10.55
C GLY A 107 -5.77 -8.51 -10.59
N VAL A 108 -4.96 -8.23 -9.57
CA VAL A 108 -3.59 -8.73 -9.43
C VAL A 108 -3.51 -9.76 -8.31
N THR A 109 -2.92 -10.91 -8.62
CA THR A 109 -2.59 -11.92 -7.62
C THR A 109 -1.16 -11.69 -7.13
N CYS A 110 -0.97 -11.72 -5.80
CA CYS A 110 0.33 -11.58 -5.17
C CYS A 110 0.66 -12.81 -4.34
N HIS A 111 1.95 -13.09 -4.22
CA HIS A 111 2.45 -14.21 -3.45
C HIS A 111 3.24 -13.70 -2.24
N PRO A 112 3.08 -14.31 -1.05
CA PRO A 112 3.98 -14.05 0.06
C PRO A 112 5.44 -14.19 -0.38
N LYS A 113 6.28 -13.27 0.08
CA LYS A 113 7.70 -13.23 -0.29
C LYS A 113 8.50 -14.36 0.36
#